data_AF-A0A395J1V9-F1
#
_entry.id   AF-A0A395J1V9-F1
#
_cell.length_a   1.000
_cell.length_b   1.000
_cell.length_c   1.000
_cell.angle_alpha   90.00
_cell.angle_beta   90.00
_cell.angle_gamma   90.00
#
_symmetry.space_group_name_H-M   'P 1'
#
loop_
_entity.id
_entity.type
_entity.pdbx_description
1 polymer ?
#
loop_
_entity_poly.entity_id
_entity_poly.type
_entity_poly.pdbx_seq_one_letter_code
_entity_poly.pdbx_strand_id
1 'polypeptide(L)'
;MYEYAKSVDPSRLIHYEGDAEAVSADMFSYMYPPIDVLIKHAETTGVSNGSFEKPIVLCEYAHAMGNGPGGLEDYQAAFRLDHVTASYKIESFGNSRKILKSGYLLLPDILPGKSSSIPLPSALSQKGKTEEQWITVIFQQKFPTAWADAAHELAWMQQQLSSPNVETSEYQVTFTAKTFISPPILNWGFESTITYQISSTGSLKIKVHLKPTGSMPSNLPRVGLDIKLRDDFDNAEWFGIGPGESYVDKCSSQKLGIYSADVDQLHTPYDVPQENGNRTSTRWVKMTDSSGVGVRASSSGNPTTFQWAATRYSTAALQKARHPRDLIKEKNVLWRLDAEAAGVGSAACGPGVKEEFQVKCDEKEFEFIFENIDI
;
A
#
# COMPACT_ATOMS: atom_id res chain seq x y z
N MET A 1 -41.69 16.79 1.82
CA MET A 1 -41.35 16.06 0.58
C MET A 1 -41.50 14.55 0.75
N TYR A 2 -41.03 13.97 1.86
CA TYR A 2 -41.20 12.54 2.19
C TYR A 2 -42.64 12.02 2.00
N GLU A 3 -43.62 12.60 2.71
CA GLU A 3 -45.03 12.18 2.62
C GLU A 3 -45.60 12.22 1.20
N TYR A 4 -45.23 13.25 0.44
CA TYR A 4 -45.64 13.39 -0.96
C TYR A 4 -44.99 12.31 -1.84
N ALA A 5 -43.69 12.05 -1.68
CA ALA A 5 -43.00 11.02 -2.44
C ALA A 5 -43.59 9.63 -2.14
N LYS A 6 -43.92 9.33 -0.88
CA LYS A 6 -44.60 8.07 -0.49
C LYS A 6 -46.02 7.95 -1.03
N SER A 7 -46.77 9.06 -1.12
CA SER A 7 -48.12 9.02 -1.68
C SER A 7 -48.13 8.81 -3.20
N VAL A 8 -47.07 9.26 -3.89
CA VAL A 8 -46.90 9.07 -5.34
C VAL A 8 -46.33 7.69 -5.67
N ASP A 9 -45.30 7.24 -4.94
CA ASP A 9 -44.65 5.96 -5.17
C ASP A 9 -44.20 5.31 -3.86
N PRO A 10 -45.05 4.45 -3.26
CA PRO A 10 -44.68 3.74 -2.04
C PRO A 10 -43.69 2.59 -2.27
N SER A 11 -43.40 2.22 -3.52
CA SER A 11 -42.55 1.06 -3.83
C SER A 11 -41.04 1.32 -3.65
N ARG A 12 -40.62 2.59 -3.60
CA ARG A 12 -39.23 3.00 -3.44
C ARG A 12 -38.96 3.54 -2.03
N LEU A 13 -37.76 3.23 -1.53
CA LEU A 13 -37.26 3.80 -0.28
C LEU A 13 -36.81 5.24 -0.52
N ILE A 14 -37.01 6.10 0.47
CA ILE A 14 -36.60 7.50 0.46
C ILE A 14 -35.32 7.63 1.27
N HIS A 15 -34.33 8.26 0.64
CA HIS A 15 -33.02 8.56 1.19
C HIS A 15 -32.88 10.07 1.37
N TYR A 16 -32.36 10.50 2.52
CA TYR A 16 -31.97 11.89 2.76
C TYR A 16 -30.96 11.94 3.92
N GLU A 17 -29.71 12.34 3.64
CA GLU A 17 -28.65 12.32 4.64
C GLU A 17 -28.79 13.41 5.72
N GLY A 18 -29.32 14.58 5.36
CA GLY A 18 -29.50 15.68 6.30
C GLY A 18 -30.54 15.40 7.41
N ASP A 19 -31.22 14.26 7.37
CA ASP A 19 -32.13 13.77 8.41
C ASP A 19 -31.45 12.62 9.18
N ALA A 20 -30.54 13.00 10.09
CA ALA A 20 -29.68 12.07 10.83
C ALA A 20 -30.45 11.02 11.66
N GLU A 21 -31.67 11.35 12.10
CA GLU A 21 -32.54 10.47 12.88
C GLU A 21 -33.49 9.64 11.98
N ALA A 22 -33.40 9.84 10.66
CA ALA A 22 -34.24 9.22 9.65
C ALA A 22 -35.75 9.35 9.98
N VAL A 23 -36.21 10.50 10.49
CA VAL A 23 -37.63 10.73 10.82
C VAL A 23 -38.49 10.72 9.56
N SER A 24 -37.94 11.25 8.48
CA SER A 24 -38.50 11.44 7.14
C SER A 24 -37.65 10.76 6.06
N ALA A 25 -37.02 9.64 6.40
CA ALA A 25 -36.28 8.76 5.49
C ALA A 25 -36.51 7.29 5.88
N ASP A 26 -36.30 6.36 4.94
CA ASP A 26 -36.46 4.92 5.18
C ASP A 26 -35.14 4.21 5.53
N MET A 27 -34.05 4.96 5.61
CA MET A 27 -32.71 4.47 5.94
C MET A 27 -31.94 5.55 6.69
N PHE A 28 -31.04 5.13 7.58
CA PHE A 28 -30.00 6.00 8.10
C PHE A 28 -28.96 6.20 7.01
N SER A 29 -28.53 7.43 6.80
CA SER A 29 -27.50 7.76 5.82
C SER A 29 -26.42 8.60 6.47
N TYR A 30 -25.17 8.30 6.15
CA TYR A 30 -24.02 9.05 6.65
C TYR A 30 -23.05 9.36 5.52
N MET A 31 -22.41 10.53 5.63
CA MET A 31 -21.29 10.94 4.77
C MET A 31 -20.00 10.91 5.58
N TYR A 32 -19.01 10.13 5.11
CA TYR A 32 -17.65 10.08 5.64
C TYR A 32 -17.48 9.78 7.15
N PRO A 33 -18.28 8.90 7.78
CA PRO A 33 -18.11 8.59 9.20
C PRO A 33 -16.78 7.86 9.43
N PRO A 34 -16.03 8.18 10.50
CA PRO A 34 -14.94 7.32 10.96
C PRO A 34 -15.41 5.87 11.17
N ILE A 35 -14.52 4.89 10.94
CA ILE A 35 -14.88 3.46 10.96
C ILE A 35 -15.46 3.01 12.31
N ASP A 36 -14.86 3.45 13.41
CA ASP A 36 -15.32 3.17 14.77
C ASP A 36 -16.73 3.74 15.03
N VAL A 37 -17.00 4.93 14.49
CA VAL A 37 -18.32 5.56 14.53
C VAL A 37 -19.33 4.80 13.67
N LEU A 38 -18.95 4.36 12.47
CA LEU A 38 -19.81 3.54 11.60
C LEU A 38 -20.18 2.21 12.28
N ILE A 39 -19.19 1.50 12.83
CA ILE A 39 -19.42 0.24 13.56
C ILE A 39 -20.35 0.50 14.74
N LYS A 40 -20.10 1.55 15.53
CA LYS A 40 -20.98 1.92 16.64
C LYS A 40 -22.41 2.20 16.18
N HIS A 41 -22.61 2.98 15.11
CA HIS A 41 -23.94 3.21 14.55
C HIS A 41 -24.63 1.92 14.12
N ALA A 42 -23.87 1.01 13.49
CA ALA A 42 -24.36 -0.32 13.14
C ALA A 42 -24.69 -1.21 14.36
N GLU A 43 -24.27 -0.86 15.57
CA GLU A 43 -24.62 -1.60 16.79
C GLU A 43 -25.74 -0.92 17.58
N THR A 44 -25.87 0.41 17.50
CA THR A 44 -26.74 1.18 18.39
C THR A 44 -27.92 1.87 17.70
N THR A 45 -27.78 2.32 16.45
CA THR A 45 -28.76 3.19 15.81
C THR A 45 -29.94 2.38 15.27
N GLY A 46 -31.12 2.54 15.88
CA GLY A 46 -32.33 1.81 15.47
C GLY A 46 -32.19 0.29 15.62
N VAL A 47 -31.30 -0.18 16.51
CA VAL A 47 -31.10 -1.62 16.76
C VAL A 47 -31.90 -2.04 18.00
N SER A 48 -32.85 -2.94 17.82
CA SER A 48 -33.59 -3.59 18.91
C SER A 48 -33.55 -5.11 18.76
N ASN A 49 -33.20 -5.83 19.83
CA ASN A 49 -33.03 -7.29 19.84
C ASN A 49 -32.12 -7.85 18.73
N GLY A 50 -31.09 -7.08 18.31
CA GLY A 50 -30.16 -7.48 17.24
C GLY A 50 -30.72 -7.34 15.83
N SER A 51 -31.90 -6.74 15.66
CA SER A 51 -32.47 -6.37 14.36
C SER A 51 -32.48 -4.85 14.20
N PHE A 52 -32.22 -4.39 12.99
CA PHE A 52 -32.29 -2.97 12.62
C PHE A 52 -33.71 -2.59 12.24
N GLU A 53 -34.19 -1.44 12.71
CA GLU A 53 -35.45 -0.83 12.30
C GLU A 53 -35.37 -0.28 10.87
N LYS A 54 -34.21 0.29 10.51
CA LYS A 54 -33.89 0.81 9.17
C LYS A 54 -32.44 0.48 8.82
N PRO A 55 -32.11 0.20 7.55
CA PRO A 55 -30.73 -0.04 7.14
C PRO A 55 -29.88 1.23 7.26
N ILE A 56 -28.56 1.06 7.38
CA ILE A 56 -27.57 2.14 7.26
C ILE A 56 -26.97 2.09 5.85
N VAL A 57 -26.85 3.25 5.22
CA VAL A 57 -26.12 3.43 3.96
C VAL A 57 -25.06 4.51 4.12
N LEU A 58 -23.90 4.31 3.49
CA LEU A 58 -22.93 5.38 3.29
C LEU A 58 -23.22 6.00 1.92
N CYS A 59 -23.88 7.16 1.89
CA CYS A 59 -24.13 7.81 0.61
C CYS A 59 -22.85 8.44 0.03
N GLU A 60 -21.89 8.79 0.90
CA GLU A 60 -20.53 9.16 0.51
C GLU A 60 -19.53 8.62 1.56
N TYR A 61 -18.40 8.05 1.12
CA TYR A 61 -17.29 7.61 1.97
C TYR A 61 -16.02 7.45 1.13
N ALA A 62 -14.86 7.31 1.78
CA ALA A 62 -13.56 7.07 1.13
C ALA A 62 -13.28 8.03 -0.05
N HIS A 63 -13.24 9.33 0.24
CA HIS A 63 -13.13 10.37 -0.78
C HIS A 63 -11.90 10.17 -1.68
N ALA A 64 -12.13 9.98 -2.98
CA ALA A 64 -11.14 9.55 -3.96
C ALA A 64 -10.40 10.71 -4.66
N MET A 65 -10.25 11.85 -3.99
CA MET A 65 -9.51 12.98 -4.56
C MET A 65 -8.01 12.70 -4.54
N GLY A 66 -7.42 12.70 -5.74
CA GLY A 66 -5.99 12.59 -5.89
C GLY A 66 -5.44 11.23 -5.47
N ASN A 67 -4.28 11.22 -4.82
CA ASN A 67 -3.66 9.99 -4.37
C ASN A 67 -4.35 9.45 -3.11
N GLY A 68 -5.28 8.53 -3.34
CA GLY A 68 -6.12 7.91 -2.32
C GLY A 68 -7.23 7.09 -2.98
N PRO A 69 -8.28 6.74 -2.24
CA PRO A 69 -8.39 6.85 -0.79
C PRO A 69 -7.55 5.75 -0.09
N GLY A 70 -7.02 6.05 1.08
CA GLY A 70 -6.53 5.04 2.03
C GLY A 70 -7.65 4.52 2.94
N GLY A 71 -7.51 3.30 3.47
CA GLY A 71 -8.41 2.72 4.49
C GLY A 71 -9.75 2.21 3.96
N LEU A 72 -9.87 1.97 2.66
CA LEU A 72 -11.11 1.45 2.04
C LEU A 72 -11.43 0.03 2.54
N GLU A 73 -10.39 -0.76 2.85
CA GLU A 73 -10.48 -2.11 3.37
C GLU A 73 -11.21 -2.16 4.72
N ASP A 74 -11.00 -1.15 5.56
CA ASP A 74 -11.66 -1.04 6.85
C ASP A 74 -13.18 -0.85 6.70
N TYR A 75 -13.61 -0.08 5.70
CA TYR A 75 -15.04 0.06 5.37
C TYR A 75 -15.59 -1.26 4.82
N GLN A 76 -14.87 -1.93 3.92
CA GLN A 76 -15.34 -3.17 3.30
C GLN A 76 -15.52 -4.30 4.33
N ALA A 77 -14.63 -4.38 5.32
CA ALA A 77 -14.71 -5.35 6.41
C ALA A 77 -15.99 -5.21 7.26
N ALA A 78 -16.68 -4.06 7.20
CA ALA A 78 -17.95 -3.83 7.89
C ALA A 78 -19.18 -4.44 7.15
N PHE A 79 -19.05 -4.93 5.90
CA PHE A 79 -20.17 -5.41 5.08
C PHE A 79 -20.32 -6.97 5.01
N ARG A 80 -21.40 -7.52 4.39
CA ARG A 80 -21.71 -8.99 4.32
C ARG A 80 -20.91 -9.73 3.21
N LEU A 81 -20.72 -11.05 3.32
CA LEU A 81 -19.88 -11.89 2.40
C LEU A 81 -20.60 -13.07 1.71
N ASP A 82 -21.93 -13.16 1.74
CA ASP A 82 -22.73 -14.30 1.27
C ASP A 82 -22.73 -14.56 -0.26
N HIS A 83 -22.30 -13.58 -1.06
CA HIS A 83 -22.24 -13.66 -2.54
C HIS A 83 -20.87 -14.12 -3.10
N VAL A 84 -19.96 -14.54 -2.21
CA VAL A 84 -18.54 -14.72 -2.49
C VAL A 84 -18.14 -16.20 -2.52
N THR A 85 -17.23 -16.58 -3.42
CA THR A 85 -16.48 -17.85 -3.37
C THR A 85 -15.00 -17.57 -3.19
N ALA A 86 -14.23 -18.50 -2.60
CA ALA A 86 -12.79 -18.33 -2.42
C ALA A 86 -11.99 -19.42 -3.14
N SER A 87 -10.94 -19.01 -3.85
CA SER A 87 -9.89 -19.88 -4.39
C SER A 87 -8.54 -19.56 -3.75
N TYR A 88 -7.58 -20.48 -3.84
CA TYR A 88 -6.22 -20.24 -3.36
C TYR A 88 -5.19 -20.72 -4.37
N LYS A 89 -3.99 -20.11 -4.34
CA LYS A 89 -2.78 -20.57 -5.01
C LYS A 89 -1.58 -20.39 -4.09
N ILE A 90 -0.59 -21.29 -4.20
CA ILE A 90 0.69 -21.21 -3.50
C ILE A 90 1.76 -20.96 -4.55
N GLU A 91 2.63 -19.99 -4.30
CA GLU A 91 3.64 -19.53 -5.24
C GLU A 91 5.02 -19.48 -4.58
N SER A 92 6.06 -19.87 -5.31
CA SER A 92 7.47 -19.74 -4.93
C SER A 92 8.09 -18.58 -5.71
N PHE A 93 8.82 -17.72 -5.00
CA PHE A 93 9.51 -16.57 -5.54
C PHE A 93 11.02 -16.70 -5.29
N GLY A 94 11.73 -17.12 -6.33
CA GLY A 94 13.19 -17.08 -6.43
C GLY A 94 13.61 -16.12 -7.55
N ASN A 95 14.47 -16.59 -8.46
CA ASN A 95 14.79 -15.84 -9.69
C ASN A 95 13.61 -15.71 -10.67
N SER A 96 12.55 -16.51 -10.49
CA SER A 96 11.30 -16.46 -11.26
C SER A 96 10.12 -16.91 -10.40
N ARG A 97 8.91 -16.52 -10.81
CA ARG A 97 7.65 -16.91 -10.17
C ARG A 97 7.21 -18.31 -10.62
N LYS A 98 6.87 -19.20 -9.68
CA LYS A 98 6.37 -20.57 -9.95
C LYS A 98 5.13 -20.89 -9.12
N ILE A 99 4.05 -21.39 -9.74
CA ILE A 99 2.86 -21.88 -9.03
C ILE A 99 3.13 -23.31 -8.55
N LEU A 100 3.02 -23.54 -7.24
CA LEU A 100 3.25 -24.85 -6.61
C LEU A 100 1.95 -25.66 -6.45
N LYS A 101 0.83 -24.98 -6.15
CA LYS A 101 -0.48 -25.61 -5.94
C LYS A 101 -1.60 -24.58 -6.07
N SER A 102 -2.81 -25.01 -6.41
CA SER A 102 -4.03 -24.17 -6.38
C SER A 102 -5.28 -25.00 -6.11
N GLY A 103 -6.37 -24.36 -5.68
CA GLY A 103 -7.66 -25.00 -5.43
C GLY A 103 -8.74 -24.03 -4.93
N TYR A 104 -9.86 -24.57 -4.44
CA TYR A 104 -10.96 -23.78 -3.86
C TYR A 104 -11.04 -23.96 -2.33
N LEU A 105 -11.49 -22.93 -1.63
CA LEU A 105 -11.81 -22.95 -0.20
C LEU A 105 -13.33 -22.94 -0.03
N LEU A 106 -13.83 -23.84 0.81
CA LEU A 106 -15.24 -23.82 1.21
C LEU A 106 -15.43 -22.74 2.28
N LEU A 107 -16.14 -21.67 1.92
CA LEU A 107 -16.49 -20.61 2.86
C LEU A 107 -17.70 -21.04 3.71
N PRO A 108 -17.65 -20.89 5.05
CA PRO A 108 -18.83 -21.02 5.88
C PRO A 108 -19.79 -19.86 5.62
N ASP A 109 -21.04 -19.98 6.07
CA ASP A 109 -21.97 -18.86 6.07
C ASP A 109 -21.55 -17.84 7.15
N ILE A 110 -21.28 -16.60 6.75
CA ILE A 110 -20.74 -15.53 7.61
C ILE A 110 -21.67 -14.33 7.52
N LEU A 111 -22.36 -14.04 8.62
CA LEU A 111 -23.13 -12.79 8.77
C LEU A 111 -22.17 -11.57 8.77
N PRO A 112 -22.59 -10.39 8.28
CA PRO A 112 -21.76 -9.18 8.34
C PRO A 112 -21.27 -8.87 9.74
N GLY A 113 -20.06 -8.32 9.81
CA GLY A 113 -19.41 -7.98 11.07
C GLY A 113 -19.05 -9.18 11.93
N LYS A 114 -19.26 -10.43 11.45
CA LYS A 114 -18.78 -11.65 12.09
C LYS A 114 -17.60 -12.22 11.31
N SER A 115 -16.78 -13.01 11.99
CA SER A 115 -15.62 -13.70 11.41
C SER A 115 -15.72 -15.20 11.64
N SER A 116 -15.07 -15.98 10.77
CA SER A 116 -14.92 -17.43 10.90
C SER A 116 -13.54 -17.86 10.41
N SER A 117 -13.12 -19.07 10.74
CA SER A 117 -11.81 -19.63 10.38
C SER A 117 -11.97 -20.84 9.48
N ILE A 118 -11.16 -20.91 8.42
CA ILE A 118 -11.13 -22.03 7.48
C ILE A 118 -9.75 -22.69 7.58
N PRO A 119 -9.67 -24.01 7.78
CA PRO A 119 -8.39 -24.69 7.78
C PRO A 119 -7.77 -24.61 6.39
N LEU A 120 -6.53 -24.10 6.32
CA LEU A 120 -5.79 -24.14 5.07
C LEU A 120 -5.36 -25.59 4.77
N PRO A 121 -5.25 -25.99 3.48
CA PRO A 121 -4.90 -27.37 3.11
C PRO A 121 -3.59 -27.83 3.74
N SER A 122 -3.55 -29.03 4.32
CA SER A 122 -2.43 -29.60 5.09
C SER A 122 -1.08 -29.71 4.34
N ALA A 123 -1.05 -29.47 3.03
CA ALA A 123 0.16 -29.48 2.20
C ALA A 123 1.06 -28.24 2.34
N LEU A 124 0.79 -27.34 3.29
CA LEU A 124 1.42 -26.02 3.42
C LEU A 124 2.71 -25.99 4.25
N SER A 125 3.02 -27.05 5.00
CA SER A 125 4.23 -27.11 5.83
C SER A 125 5.32 -27.92 5.13
N GLN A 126 6.27 -27.23 4.50
CA GLN A 126 7.57 -27.82 4.17
C GLN A 126 8.67 -26.94 4.75
N LYS A 127 9.20 -27.33 5.91
CA LYS A 127 10.39 -26.71 6.52
C LYS A 127 11.61 -26.89 5.61
N GLY A 128 12.48 -25.88 5.54
CA GLY A 128 13.79 -25.97 4.88
C GLY A 128 13.85 -25.49 3.41
N LYS A 129 13.04 -24.50 3.01
CA LYS A 129 13.06 -23.94 1.65
C LYS A 129 14.07 -22.80 1.52
N THR A 130 14.68 -22.68 0.35
CA THR A 130 15.64 -21.62 -0.02
C THR A 130 14.97 -20.40 -0.68
N GLU A 131 13.69 -20.48 -1.03
CA GLU A 131 12.94 -19.43 -1.71
C GLU A 131 11.75 -18.95 -0.86
N GLU A 132 11.34 -17.69 -1.06
CA GLU A 132 10.18 -17.11 -0.38
C GLU A 132 8.89 -17.71 -0.97
N GLN A 133 8.01 -18.24 -0.12
CA GLN A 133 6.75 -18.85 -0.56
C GLN A 133 5.56 -18.12 0.01
N TRP A 134 4.52 -17.93 -0.81
CA TRP A 134 3.30 -17.22 -0.43
C TRP A 134 2.07 -18.02 -0.81
N ILE A 135 1.04 -17.98 0.04
CA ILE A 135 -0.32 -18.33 -0.35
C ILE A 135 -1.06 -17.05 -0.74
N THR A 136 -1.78 -17.09 -1.86
CA THR A 136 -2.77 -16.08 -2.25
C THR A 136 -4.14 -16.72 -2.15
N VAL A 137 -5.08 -16.10 -1.44
CA VAL A 137 -6.50 -16.46 -1.43
C VAL A 137 -7.27 -15.39 -2.17
N ILE A 138 -8.10 -15.75 -3.13
CA ILE A 138 -8.86 -14.85 -4.00
C ILE A 138 -10.34 -15.08 -3.75
N PHE A 139 -11.07 -14.03 -3.44
CA PHE A 139 -12.50 -13.99 -3.25
C PHE A 139 -13.18 -13.46 -4.52
N GLN A 140 -14.11 -14.21 -5.08
CA GLN A 140 -14.72 -13.93 -6.38
C GLN A 140 -16.26 -13.98 -6.31
N GLN A 141 -16.93 -13.27 -7.20
CA GLN A 141 -18.38 -13.39 -7.36
C GLN A 141 -18.74 -14.80 -7.82
N LYS A 142 -19.69 -15.42 -7.11
CA LYS A 142 -20.19 -16.75 -7.46
C LYS A 142 -21.09 -16.75 -8.70
N PHE A 143 -21.80 -15.64 -8.94
CA PHE A 143 -22.78 -15.49 -10.00
C PHE A 143 -22.50 -14.20 -10.79
N PRO A 144 -22.86 -14.14 -12.08
CA PRO A 144 -22.76 -12.90 -12.84
C PRO A 144 -23.77 -11.87 -12.31
N THR A 145 -23.39 -10.61 -12.37
CA THR A 145 -24.24 -9.46 -12.04
C THR A 145 -24.39 -8.57 -13.28
N ALA A 146 -25.18 -7.50 -13.18
CA ALA A 146 -25.36 -6.56 -14.29
C ALA A 146 -24.07 -5.80 -14.67
N TRP A 147 -23.05 -5.81 -13.81
CA TRP A 147 -21.83 -5.00 -13.95
C TRP A 147 -20.54 -5.83 -14.03
N ALA A 148 -20.61 -7.14 -13.77
CA ALA A 148 -19.47 -8.04 -13.89
C ALA A 148 -19.90 -9.49 -14.10
N ASP A 149 -19.09 -10.25 -14.83
CA ASP A 149 -19.27 -11.68 -15.00
C ASP A 149 -19.02 -12.46 -13.70
N ALA A 150 -19.48 -13.72 -13.66
CA ALA A 150 -19.07 -14.65 -12.63
C ALA A 150 -17.54 -14.78 -12.60
N ALA A 151 -16.98 -15.09 -11.42
CA ALA A 151 -15.55 -15.14 -11.16
C ALA A 151 -14.82 -13.78 -11.18
N HIS A 152 -15.54 -12.65 -11.28
CA HIS A 152 -14.98 -11.34 -11.01
C HIS A 152 -14.37 -11.28 -9.60
N GLU A 153 -13.11 -10.84 -9.51
CA GLU A 153 -12.37 -10.76 -8.26
C GLU A 153 -12.88 -9.60 -7.40
N LEU A 154 -13.40 -9.93 -6.21
CA LEU A 154 -13.95 -8.98 -5.25
C LEU A 154 -12.91 -8.53 -4.22
N ALA A 155 -12.10 -9.47 -3.75
CA ALA A 155 -11.06 -9.25 -2.75
C ALA A 155 -10.02 -10.36 -2.85
N TRP A 156 -8.89 -10.18 -2.20
CA TRP A 156 -7.88 -11.23 -2.06
C TRP A 156 -7.05 -10.98 -0.80
N MET A 157 -6.30 -11.98 -0.37
CA MET A 157 -5.26 -11.83 0.65
C MET A 157 -4.02 -12.63 0.26
N GLN A 158 -2.88 -12.23 0.79
CA GLN A 158 -1.61 -12.94 0.64
C GLN A 158 -0.94 -13.11 1.99
N GLN A 159 -0.40 -14.31 2.25
CA GLN A 159 0.31 -14.63 3.48
C GLN A 159 1.62 -15.36 3.15
N GLN A 160 2.71 -14.93 3.78
CA GLN A 160 4.01 -15.60 3.67
C GLN A 160 3.95 -16.96 4.39
N LEU A 161 4.42 -18.01 3.72
CA LEU A 161 4.53 -19.37 4.25
C LEU A 161 5.95 -19.71 4.70
N SER A 162 6.95 -19.18 4.02
CA SER A 162 8.36 -19.35 4.38
C SER A 162 9.19 -18.15 3.95
N SER A 163 10.13 -17.76 4.82
CA SER A 163 11.20 -16.82 4.50
C SER A 163 12.50 -17.57 4.23
N PRO A 164 13.31 -17.14 3.24
CA PRO A 164 14.65 -17.69 3.05
C PRO A 164 15.59 -17.22 4.18
N ASN A 165 16.48 -18.10 4.63
CA ASN A 165 17.64 -17.71 5.42
C ASN A 165 18.76 -17.35 4.45
N VAL A 166 19.15 -16.08 4.41
CA VAL A 166 20.32 -15.63 3.66
C VAL A 166 21.31 -15.02 4.65
N GLU A 167 22.39 -15.75 4.90
CA GLU A 167 23.58 -15.20 5.56
C GLU A 167 24.65 -14.99 4.49
N THR A 168 25.18 -13.77 4.42
CA THR A 168 26.40 -13.49 3.67
C THR A 168 27.26 -12.48 4.45
N SER A 169 28.49 -12.90 4.78
CA SER A 169 29.67 -12.07 5.10
C SER A 169 30.70 -12.27 3.97
N GLU A 170 31.64 -11.39 3.63
CA GLU A 170 32.41 -10.39 4.40
C GLU A 170 32.60 -9.09 3.58
N TYR A 171 32.68 -7.94 4.26
CA TYR A 171 32.98 -6.63 3.65
C TYR A 171 34.48 -6.31 3.80
N GLN A 172 35.09 -5.71 2.78
CA GLN A 172 36.53 -5.41 2.79
C GLN A 172 36.85 -3.97 3.20
N VAL A 173 35.93 -3.03 2.96
CA VAL A 173 36.17 -1.62 3.26
C VAL A 173 34.92 -1.01 3.88
N THR A 174 35.08 -0.30 5.00
CA THR A 174 34.00 0.42 5.68
C THR A 174 34.40 1.89 5.89
N PHE A 175 33.52 2.81 5.52
CA PHE A 175 33.67 4.24 5.81
C PHE A 175 32.41 4.77 6.49
N THR A 176 32.57 5.73 7.39
CA THR A 176 31.45 6.36 8.11
C THR A 176 31.49 7.86 7.91
N ALA A 177 30.38 8.42 7.45
CA ALA A 177 30.14 9.86 7.37
C ALA A 177 29.19 10.27 8.52
N LYS A 178 29.51 11.37 9.19
CA LYS A 178 28.63 12.01 10.15
C LYS A 178 28.21 13.38 9.62
N THR A 179 26.91 13.59 9.47
CA THR A 179 26.33 14.82 8.93
C THR A 179 25.18 15.30 9.80
N PHE A 180 24.81 16.56 9.68
CA PHE A 180 23.57 17.07 10.28
C PHE A 180 22.62 17.48 9.16
N ILE A 181 21.42 16.90 9.15
CA ILE A 181 20.39 17.14 8.14
C ILE A 181 19.31 17.99 8.77
N SER A 182 19.08 19.20 8.23
CA SER A 182 18.11 20.14 8.79
C SER A 182 17.54 21.04 7.70
N PRO A 183 16.24 21.38 7.76
CA PRO A 183 15.67 22.41 6.89
C PRO A 183 16.23 23.79 7.25
N PRO A 184 16.37 24.71 6.26
CA PRO A 184 16.82 26.07 6.53
C PRO A 184 15.94 26.77 7.58
N ILE A 185 16.57 27.51 8.49
CA ILE A 185 15.92 28.46 9.43
C ILE A 185 15.14 27.77 10.57
N LEU A 186 14.99 26.43 10.59
CA LEU A 186 14.32 25.74 11.69
C LEU A 186 15.33 25.14 12.67
N ASN A 187 14.98 25.17 13.97
CA ASN A 187 15.81 24.64 15.05
C ASN A 187 15.51 23.16 15.32
N TRP A 188 15.57 22.34 14.27
CA TRP A 188 15.46 20.89 14.37
C TRP A 188 16.15 20.18 13.20
N GLY A 189 16.51 18.92 13.38
CA GLY A 189 17.12 18.11 12.34
C GLY A 189 17.51 16.72 12.82
N PHE A 190 18.38 16.06 12.07
CA PHE A 190 18.91 14.74 12.39
C PHE A 190 20.43 14.78 12.41
N GLU A 191 21.00 14.35 13.54
CA GLU A 191 22.37 13.84 13.54
C GLU A 191 22.37 12.52 12.78
N SER A 192 22.98 12.51 11.61
CA SER A 192 23.00 11.37 10.69
C SER A 192 24.38 10.72 10.71
N THR A 193 24.42 9.42 10.96
CA THR A 193 25.61 8.58 10.77
C THR A 193 25.33 7.62 9.63
N ILE A 194 26.06 7.76 8.52
CA ILE A 194 25.95 6.91 7.34
C ILE A 194 27.20 6.05 7.23
N THR A 195 27.03 4.73 7.27
CA THR A 195 28.10 3.75 7.12
C THR A 195 28.00 3.07 5.76
N TYR A 196 29.06 3.18 4.97
CA TYR A 196 29.21 2.54 3.67
C TYR A 196 30.11 1.33 3.83
N GLN A 197 29.67 0.15 3.42
CA GLN A 197 30.46 -1.08 3.45
C GLN A 197 30.52 -1.66 2.05
N ILE A 198 31.74 -1.82 1.52
CA ILE A 198 31.97 -2.33 0.17
C ILE A 198 32.52 -3.75 0.29
N SER A 199 31.85 -4.71 -0.36
CA SER A 199 32.30 -6.10 -0.40
C SER A 199 33.36 -6.30 -1.47
N SER A 200 34.14 -7.39 -1.34
CA SER A 200 35.07 -7.84 -2.39
C SER A 200 34.38 -8.17 -3.71
N THR A 201 33.08 -8.48 -3.66
CA THR A 201 32.24 -8.80 -4.82
C THR A 201 31.65 -7.56 -5.50
N GLY A 202 31.92 -6.35 -5.01
CA GLY A 202 31.44 -5.10 -5.58
C GLY A 202 30.06 -4.65 -5.09
N SER A 203 29.45 -5.36 -4.12
CA SER A 203 28.23 -4.89 -3.45
C SER A 203 28.54 -3.73 -2.50
N LEU A 204 27.61 -2.78 -2.40
CA LEU A 204 27.66 -1.64 -1.50
C LEU A 204 26.50 -1.73 -0.52
N LYS A 205 26.78 -1.91 0.77
CA LYS A 205 25.80 -1.72 1.83
C LYS A 205 25.87 -0.28 2.35
N ILE A 206 24.74 0.38 2.45
CA ILE A 206 24.58 1.70 3.08
C ILE A 206 23.68 1.52 4.29
N LYS A 207 24.25 1.72 5.49
CA LYS A 207 23.53 1.75 6.76
C LYS A 207 23.39 3.20 7.23
N VAL A 208 22.19 3.62 7.57
CA VAL A 208 21.89 4.98 8.03
C VAL A 208 21.29 4.92 9.43
N HIS A 209 21.85 5.71 10.34
CA HIS A 209 21.30 5.98 11.66
C HIS A 209 20.99 7.47 11.76
N LEU A 210 19.74 7.81 12.08
CA LEU A 210 19.24 9.16 12.20
C LEU A 210 18.78 9.40 13.63
N LYS A 211 19.46 10.30 14.33
CA LYS A 211 19.08 10.73 15.67
C LYS A 211 18.42 12.11 15.61
N PRO A 212 17.11 12.21 15.87
CA PRO A 212 16.37 13.47 15.86
C PRO A 212 16.82 14.44 16.97
N THR A 213 16.91 15.74 16.68
CA THR A 213 17.19 16.80 17.67
C THR A 213 16.35 18.06 17.41
N GLY A 214 16.01 18.80 18.47
CA GLY A 214 15.32 20.10 18.39
C GLY A 214 13.79 20.04 18.37
N SER A 215 13.16 21.14 17.94
CA SER A 215 11.69 21.31 17.93
C SER A 215 11.06 20.71 16.67
N MET A 216 10.87 19.39 16.67
CA MET A 216 10.50 18.60 15.51
C MET A 216 8.98 18.47 15.32
N PRO A 217 8.51 18.22 14.08
CA PRO A 217 7.14 17.75 13.86
C PRO A 217 6.94 16.37 14.50
N SER A 218 5.70 15.98 14.74
CA SER A 218 5.37 14.63 15.25
C SER A 218 5.68 13.55 14.23
N ASN A 219 5.48 13.85 12.94
CA ASN A 219 5.54 12.88 11.84
C ASN A 219 6.33 13.41 10.64
N LEU A 220 6.81 12.49 9.83
CA LEU A 220 7.50 12.70 8.57
C LEU A 220 6.66 12.13 7.42
N PRO A 221 6.83 12.62 6.19
CA PRO A 221 6.22 11.98 5.02
C PRO A 221 6.88 10.63 4.72
N ARG A 222 8.20 10.53 4.92
CA ARG A 222 9.02 9.34 4.65
C ARG A 222 10.41 9.47 5.26
N VAL A 223 11.12 8.34 5.38
CA VAL A 223 12.52 8.22 5.76
C VAL A 223 13.19 7.21 4.82
N GLY A 224 14.28 7.62 4.17
CA GLY A 224 14.92 6.82 3.12
C GLY A 224 16.11 7.50 2.44
N LEU A 225 16.49 6.99 1.27
CA LEU A 225 17.53 7.52 0.39
C LEU A 225 16.91 8.06 -0.90
N ASP A 226 17.38 9.24 -1.33
CA ASP A 226 17.15 9.76 -2.69
C ASP A 226 18.42 9.53 -3.53
N ILE A 227 18.27 8.84 -4.64
CA ILE A 227 19.37 8.39 -5.50
C ILE A 227 19.12 8.93 -6.91
N LYS A 228 20.15 9.54 -7.50
CA LYS A 228 20.10 10.01 -8.88
C LYS A 228 20.81 9.02 -9.78
N LEU A 229 20.05 8.32 -10.61
CA LEU A 229 20.57 7.36 -11.57
C LEU A 229 20.92 8.02 -12.91
N ARG A 230 21.63 7.29 -13.77
CA ARG A 230 21.83 7.68 -15.16
C ARG A 230 20.48 7.81 -15.87
N ASP A 231 20.45 8.54 -16.98
CA ASP A 231 19.24 8.79 -17.75
C ASP A 231 18.72 7.54 -18.48
N ASP A 232 19.59 6.58 -18.75
CA ASP A 232 19.31 5.31 -19.44
C ASP A 232 18.95 4.14 -18.52
N PHE A 233 19.02 4.30 -17.19
CA PHE A 233 18.60 3.26 -16.23
C PHE A 233 17.11 3.37 -15.93
N ASP A 234 16.28 3.19 -16.96
CA ASP A 234 14.85 3.48 -16.94
C ASP A 234 13.93 2.26 -17.03
N ASN A 235 14.49 1.04 -16.99
CA ASN A 235 13.72 -0.19 -16.90
C ASN A 235 13.76 -0.71 -15.47
N ALA A 236 12.59 -0.72 -14.82
CA ALA A 236 12.42 -1.23 -13.48
C ALA A 236 11.93 -2.68 -13.51
N GLU A 237 12.51 -3.55 -12.68
CA GLU A 237 11.97 -4.87 -12.34
C GLU A 237 12.01 -5.02 -10.82
N TRP A 238 10.93 -5.43 -10.17
CA TRP A 238 10.89 -5.52 -8.71
C TRP A 238 10.12 -6.73 -8.22
N PHE A 239 10.50 -7.22 -7.04
CA PHE A 239 9.74 -8.18 -6.26
C PHE A 239 9.10 -7.48 -5.07
N GLY A 240 7.78 -7.28 -5.15
CA GLY A 240 7.03 -6.51 -4.16
C GLY A 240 5.56 -6.42 -4.55
N ILE A 241 4.85 -5.50 -3.91
CA ILE A 241 3.45 -5.21 -4.24
C ILE A 241 3.40 -4.44 -5.58
N GLY A 242 2.46 -4.79 -6.45
CA GLY A 242 2.30 -4.18 -7.78
C GLY A 242 1.19 -4.83 -8.63
N PRO A 243 1.12 -4.53 -9.95
CA PRO A 243 2.06 -3.68 -10.71
C PRO A 243 1.83 -2.17 -10.54
N GLY A 244 0.65 -1.75 -10.06
CA GLY A 244 0.28 -0.36 -9.86
C GLY A 244 0.88 0.24 -8.59
N GLU A 245 0.56 1.52 -8.35
CA GLU A 245 1.01 2.20 -7.15
C GLU A 245 0.34 1.70 -5.86
N SER A 246 1.09 1.75 -4.77
CA SER A 246 0.62 1.37 -3.45
C SER A 246 1.24 2.21 -2.33
N TYR A 247 0.49 2.37 -1.25
CA TYR A 247 0.90 2.97 0.03
C TYR A 247 0.45 2.04 1.17
N VAL A 248 0.98 2.23 2.38
CA VAL A 248 0.75 1.32 3.52
C VAL A 248 -0.71 1.16 3.90
N ASP A 249 -1.54 2.16 3.62
CA ASP A 249 -3.00 2.18 3.82
C ASP A 249 -3.80 2.13 2.49
N LYS A 250 -3.12 1.92 1.36
CA LYS A 250 -3.69 1.84 0.00
C LYS A 250 -2.88 0.82 -0.81
N CYS A 251 -3.04 -0.47 -0.51
CA CYS A 251 -2.27 -1.53 -1.20
C CYS A 251 -3.08 -2.78 -1.57
N SER A 252 -4.30 -2.96 -1.08
CA SER A 252 -5.09 -4.18 -1.30
C SER A 252 -5.52 -4.43 -2.74
N SER A 253 -5.41 -3.45 -3.64
CA SER A 253 -5.64 -3.68 -5.07
C SER A 253 -4.42 -4.25 -5.79
N GLN A 254 -3.25 -4.25 -5.15
CA GLN A 254 -1.97 -4.61 -5.73
C GLN A 254 -1.43 -5.90 -5.11
N LYS A 255 -1.05 -6.88 -5.93
CA LYS A 255 -0.60 -8.20 -5.44
C LYS A 255 0.91 -8.24 -5.29
N LEU A 256 1.40 -9.09 -4.41
CA LEU A 256 2.79 -9.49 -4.39
C LEU A 256 3.13 -10.27 -5.65
N GLY A 257 4.19 -9.88 -6.32
CA GLY A 257 4.68 -10.52 -7.52
C GLY A 257 6.02 -9.97 -7.97
N ILE A 258 6.54 -10.52 -9.07
CA ILE A 258 7.64 -9.91 -9.81
C ILE A 258 7.03 -9.18 -11.00
N TYR A 259 7.29 -7.88 -11.06
CA TYR A 259 6.75 -6.98 -12.07
C TYR A 259 7.87 -6.22 -12.76
N SER A 260 7.58 -5.70 -13.95
CA SER A 260 8.46 -4.79 -14.66
C SER A 260 7.67 -3.67 -15.33
N ALA A 261 8.30 -2.51 -15.46
CA ALA A 261 7.76 -1.33 -16.13
C ALA A 261 8.90 -0.36 -16.46
N ASP A 262 8.73 0.45 -17.51
CA ASP A 262 9.61 1.61 -17.72
C ASP A 262 9.27 2.76 -16.75
N VAL A 263 10.21 3.67 -16.50
CA VAL A 263 10.03 4.76 -15.54
C VAL A 263 8.85 5.68 -15.89
N ASP A 264 8.50 5.85 -17.17
CA ASP A 264 7.34 6.67 -17.55
C ASP A 264 6.02 5.95 -17.24
N GLN A 265 5.96 4.61 -17.37
CA GLN A 265 4.82 3.78 -16.94
C GLN A 265 4.61 3.77 -15.42
N LEU A 266 5.66 4.06 -14.63
CA LEU A 266 5.54 4.11 -13.18
C LEU A 266 4.77 5.35 -12.68
N HIS A 267 4.60 6.38 -13.52
CA HIS A 267 3.96 7.62 -13.15
C HIS A 267 2.43 7.53 -13.18
N THR A 268 1.78 8.00 -12.11
CA THR A 268 0.32 8.16 -12.08
C THR A 268 -0.05 9.62 -12.40
N PRO A 269 -0.73 9.90 -13.53
CA PRO A 269 -0.98 11.26 -14.00
C PRO A 269 -2.22 11.88 -13.34
N TYR A 270 -2.10 12.28 -12.08
CA TYR A 270 -3.16 13.01 -11.37
C TYR A 270 -3.41 14.41 -11.97
N ASP A 271 -4.67 14.87 -11.93
CA ASP A 271 -5.09 16.17 -12.47
C ASP A 271 -4.32 17.35 -11.85
N VAL A 272 -4.10 17.30 -10.54
CA VAL A 272 -3.12 18.15 -9.85
C VAL A 272 -1.91 17.28 -9.55
N PRO A 273 -0.74 17.53 -10.19
CA PRO A 273 0.44 16.74 -9.94
C PRO A 273 0.82 16.73 -8.46
N GLN A 274 1.11 15.54 -7.94
CA GLN A 274 1.34 15.29 -6.52
C GLN A 274 2.20 14.03 -6.34
N GLU A 275 2.51 13.68 -5.10
CA GLU A 275 3.18 12.42 -4.75
C GLU A 275 2.42 11.22 -5.33
N ASN A 276 3.14 10.36 -6.07
CA ASN A 276 2.57 9.22 -6.80
C ASN A 276 3.63 8.15 -7.03
N GLY A 277 3.21 6.99 -7.55
CA GLY A 277 4.18 6.06 -8.10
C GLY A 277 5.01 5.31 -7.05
N ASN A 278 4.55 5.27 -5.78
CA ASN A 278 5.16 4.46 -4.73
C ASN A 278 4.80 2.97 -4.87
N ARG A 279 5.67 2.08 -4.38
CA ARG A 279 5.46 0.63 -4.34
C ARG A 279 5.91 0.11 -2.99
N THR A 280 5.02 -0.62 -2.32
CA THR A 280 5.22 -1.10 -0.95
C THR A 280 5.76 -2.52 -0.88
N SER A 281 6.21 -2.91 0.32
CA SER A 281 6.65 -4.27 0.65
C SER A 281 7.60 -4.85 -0.39
N THR A 282 8.55 -4.06 -0.88
CA THR A 282 9.52 -4.47 -1.88
C THR A 282 10.69 -5.17 -1.20
N ARG A 283 11.11 -6.32 -1.73
CA ARG A 283 12.29 -7.07 -1.26
C ARG A 283 13.53 -6.66 -2.03
N TRP A 284 13.35 -6.45 -3.32
CA TRP A 284 14.37 -5.91 -4.20
C TRP A 284 13.73 -5.20 -5.40
N VAL A 285 14.44 -4.20 -5.92
CA VAL A 285 14.13 -3.51 -7.18
C VAL A 285 15.43 -3.35 -7.98
N LYS A 286 15.35 -3.59 -9.28
CA LYS A 286 16.41 -3.39 -10.26
C LYS A 286 16.06 -2.18 -11.11
N MET A 287 17.06 -1.36 -11.42
CA MET A 287 16.98 -0.29 -12.41
C MET A 287 18.06 -0.56 -13.46
N THR A 288 17.66 -0.81 -14.70
CA THR A 288 18.54 -1.29 -15.78
C THR A 288 18.38 -0.48 -17.06
N ASP A 289 19.43 -0.47 -17.87
CA ASP A 289 19.36 0.01 -19.25
C ASP A 289 18.81 -1.04 -20.22
N SER A 290 18.68 -0.64 -21.49
CA SER A 290 18.20 -1.52 -22.56
C SER A 290 19.07 -2.76 -22.82
N SER A 291 20.32 -2.76 -22.36
CA SER A 291 21.24 -3.90 -22.46
C SER A 291 21.14 -4.84 -21.26
N GLY A 292 20.38 -4.48 -20.23
CA GLY A 292 20.23 -5.25 -18.98
C GLY A 292 21.29 -4.95 -17.93
N VAL A 293 22.21 -4.02 -18.19
CA VAL A 293 23.19 -3.54 -17.20
C VAL A 293 22.52 -2.55 -16.26
N GLY A 294 22.82 -2.63 -14.97
CA GLY A 294 22.18 -1.73 -14.00
C GLY A 294 22.55 -1.97 -12.55
N VAL A 295 21.62 -1.58 -11.67
CA VAL A 295 21.78 -1.69 -10.23
C VAL A 295 20.55 -2.36 -9.61
N ARG A 296 20.78 -3.28 -8.67
CA ARG A 296 19.77 -3.85 -7.80
C ARG A 296 19.89 -3.25 -6.41
N ALA A 297 18.78 -2.83 -5.83
CA ALA A 297 18.68 -2.51 -4.41
C ALA A 297 17.83 -3.55 -3.67
N SER A 298 18.25 -3.92 -2.47
CA SER A 298 17.51 -4.73 -1.50
C SER A 298 17.69 -4.16 -0.09
N SER A 299 16.89 -4.60 0.88
CA SER A 299 17.12 -4.27 2.29
C SER A 299 17.54 -5.51 3.08
N SER A 300 18.56 -5.35 3.92
CA SER A 300 18.97 -6.35 4.92
C SER A 300 18.60 -5.93 6.35
N GLY A 301 17.86 -4.82 6.49
CA GLY A 301 17.36 -4.34 7.78
C GLY A 301 16.15 -5.12 8.29
N ASN A 302 15.57 -4.63 9.39
CA ASN A 302 14.29 -5.12 9.91
C ASN A 302 13.28 -3.95 9.91
N PRO A 303 12.17 -4.03 9.15
CA PRO A 303 11.79 -5.13 8.25
C PRO A 303 12.72 -5.25 7.03
N THR A 304 12.82 -6.46 6.47
CA THR A 304 13.62 -6.74 5.25
C THR A 304 12.95 -6.23 3.97
N THR A 305 11.80 -5.57 4.10
CA THR A 305 11.05 -4.96 3.01
C THR A 305 11.04 -3.45 3.13
N PHE A 306 11.01 -2.77 1.99
CA PHE A 306 11.02 -1.31 1.90
C PHE A 306 10.00 -0.80 0.87
N GLN A 307 9.87 0.51 0.73
CA GLN A 307 9.06 1.16 -0.30
C GLN A 307 9.96 1.88 -1.30
N TRP A 308 9.50 2.08 -2.53
CA TRP A 308 10.30 2.82 -3.52
C TRP A 308 9.43 3.51 -4.57
N ALA A 309 10.01 4.51 -5.21
CA ALA A 309 9.47 5.15 -6.40
C ALA A 309 10.61 5.51 -7.37
N ALA A 310 10.34 5.47 -8.67
CA ALA A 310 11.23 6.03 -9.68
C ALA A 310 10.45 6.97 -10.59
N THR A 311 11.03 8.13 -10.89
CA THR A 311 10.37 9.19 -11.66
C THR A 311 11.39 10.06 -12.39
N ARG A 312 10.92 10.85 -13.35
CA ARG A 312 11.68 11.96 -13.96
C ARG A 312 11.21 13.32 -13.47
N TYR A 313 10.33 13.41 -12.47
CA TYR A 313 9.85 14.68 -11.92
C TYR A 313 10.33 14.84 -10.49
N SER A 314 11.10 15.88 -10.19
CA SER A 314 11.52 16.15 -8.80
C SER A 314 10.35 16.57 -7.93
N THR A 315 10.49 16.35 -6.61
CA THR A 315 9.52 16.78 -5.60
C THR A 315 9.19 18.26 -5.71
N ALA A 316 10.18 19.11 -6.01
CA ALA A 316 9.96 20.54 -6.22
C ALA A 316 9.14 20.85 -7.49
N ALA A 317 9.35 20.10 -8.57
CA ALA A 317 8.56 20.22 -9.80
C ALA A 317 7.11 19.77 -9.57
N LEU A 318 6.90 18.63 -8.90
CA LEU A 318 5.58 18.12 -8.53
C LEU A 318 4.83 19.13 -7.65
N GLN A 319 5.47 19.64 -6.58
CA GLN A 319 4.85 20.60 -5.65
C GLN A 319 4.44 21.92 -6.33
N LYS A 320 5.21 22.37 -7.32
CA LYS A 320 4.97 23.63 -8.02
C LYS A 320 3.87 23.52 -9.09
N ALA A 321 3.78 22.38 -9.77
CA ALA A 321 2.85 22.18 -10.87
C ALA A 321 1.39 22.32 -10.39
N ARG A 322 0.51 22.76 -11.29
CA ARG A 322 -0.94 22.85 -11.05
C ARG A 322 -1.73 21.99 -12.03
N HIS A 323 -1.15 21.69 -13.19
CA HIS A 323 -1.67 20.77 -14.18
C HIS A 323 -0.53 19.88 -14.71
N PRO A 324 -0.83 18.70 -15.31
CA PRO A 324 0.20 17.78 -15.81
C PRO A 324 1.13 18.42 -16.84
N ARG A 325 0.61 19.36 -17.65
CA ARG A 325 1.39 20.12 -18.65
C ARG A 325 2.46 21.04 -18.06
N ASP A 326 2.40 21.34 -16.76
CA ASP A 326 3.38 22.19 -16.08
C ASP A 326 4.62 21.38 -15.62
N LEU A 327 4.55 20.05 -15.70
CA LEU A 327 5.64 19.17 -15.28
C LEU A 327 6.81 19.23 -16.26
N ILE A 328 8.01 19.37 -15.69
CA ILE A 328 9.27 19.42 -16.44
C ILE A 328 10.05 18.17 -16.06
N LYS A 329 10.32 17.29 -17.05
CA LYS A 329 11.16 16.10 -16.87
C LYS A 329 12.61 16.50 -16.60
N GLU A 330 13.21 15.87 -15.61
CA GLU A 330 14.66 15.83 -15.42
C GLU A 330 15.30 14.84 -16.38
N LYS A 331 16.57 15.12 -16.73
CA LYS A 331 17.36 14.22 -17.57
C LYS A 331 17.55 12.85 -16.90
N ASN A 332 17.94 12.85 -15.63
CA ASN A 332 18.24 11.65 -14.87
C ASN A 332 16.97 10.99 -14.31
N VAL A 333 17.03 9.69 -14.06
CA VAL A 333 16.02 8.98 -13.27
C VAL A 333 16.25 9.30 -11.78
N LEU A 334 15.21 9.79 -11.12
CA LEU A 334 15.18 10.04 -9.68
C LEU A 334 14.59 8.80 -9.01
N TRP A 335 15.43 8.08 -8.27
CA TRP A 335 15.09 6.82 -7.64
C TRP A 335 15.13 6.95 -6.13
N ARG A 336 14.00 6.72 -5.48
CA ARG A 336 13.81 6.85 -4.05
C ARG A 336 13.65 5.46 -3.44
N LEU A 337 14.38 5.18 -2.35
CA LEU A 337 14.23 3.99 -1.53
C LEU A 337 13.86 4.41 -0.10
N ASP A 338 12.65 4.09 0.34
CA ASP A 338 12.11 4.47 1.63
C ASP A 338 12.06 3.28 2.58
N ALA A 339 12.74 3.39 3.72
CA ALA A 339 12.57 2.43 4.81
C ALA A 339 11.15 2.53 5.39
N GLU A 340 10.66 3.75 5.53
CA GLU A 340 9.30 4.06 5.96
C GLU A 340 8.73 5.20 5.08
N ALA A 341 7.48 5.07 4.63
CA ALA A 341 6.72 6.15 4.01
C ALA A 341 5.27 6.08 4.48
N ALA A 342 4.68 7.24 4.73
CA ALA A 342 3.36 7.36 5.33
C ALA A 342 2.25 6.88 4.38
N GLY A 343 1.11 6.52 4.96
CA GLY A 343 -0.14 6.35 4.23
C GLY A 343 -0.66 7.65 3.62
N VAL A 344 -1.72 7.56 2.82
CA VAL A 344 -2.34 8.70 2.12
C VAL A 344 -3.65 9.16 2.73
N GLY A 345 -4.38 8.27 3.42
CA GLY A 345 -5.65 8.56 4.08
C GLY A 345 -6.72 9.07 3.10
N SER A 346 -7.64 9.89 3.63
CA SER A 346 -8.72 10.53 2.85
C SER A 346 -9.01 11.97 3.30
N ALA A 347 -8.01 12.65 3.89
CA ALA A 347 -8.16 13.95 4.56
C ALA A 347 -8.59 15.11 3.64
N ALA A 348 -8.65 14.91 2.32
CA ALA A 348 -9.31 15.86 1.42
C ALA A 348 -10.78 16.07 1.82
N CYS A 349 -11.47 14.99 2.17
CA CYS A 349 -12.79 15.02 2.81
C CYS A 349 -13.00 13.69 3.56
N GLY A 350 -12.89 13.71 4.89
CA GLY A 350 -12.99 12.51 5.73
C GLY A 350 -11.74 12.25 6.59
N PRO A 351 -11.57 11.02 7.09
CA PRO A 351 -10.45 10.67 7.97
C PRO A 351 -9.07 10.85 7.33
N GLY A 352 -8.12 11.35 8.12
CA GLY A 352 -6.70 11.36 7.74
C GLY A 352 -6.03 10.00 7.88
N VAL A 353 -4.72 9.98 7.69
CA VAL A 353 -3.89 8.78 7.85
C VAL A 353 -3.97 8.30 9.31
N LYS A 354 -4.33 7.02 9.53
CA LYS A 354 -4.33 6.42 10.87
C LYS A 354 -2.93 6.46 11.48
N GLU A 355 -2.84 6.60 12.80
CA GLU A 355 -1.57 6.70 13.55
C GLU A 355 -0.57 5.57 13.21
N GLU A 356 -1.06 4.34 13.01
CA GLU A 356 -0.23 3.17 12.65
C GLU A 356 0.39 3.22 11.25
N PHE A 357 -0.16 4.08 10.37
CA PHE A 357 0.34 4.31 9.02
C PHE A 357 1.09 5.65 8.88
N GLN A 358 1.35 6.35 9.98
CA GLN A 358 2.18 7.54 10.00
C GLN A 358 3.64 7.18 10.27
N VAL A 359 4.58 7.93 9.68
CA VAL A 359 6.01 7.79 9.96
C VAL A 359 6.37 8.74 11.08
N LYS A 360 6.67 8.21 12.27
CA LYS A 360 7.03 9.02 13.44
C LYS A 360 8.37 9.70 13.24
N CYS A 361 8.49 10.94 13.72
CA CYS A 361 9.75 11.67 13.75
C CYS A 361 10.58 11.27 14.99
N ASP A 362 10.94 9.99 15.08
CA ASP A 362 11.76 9.40 16.14
C ASP A 362 13.13 8.93 15.61
N GLU A 363 13.92 8.30 16.47
CA GLU A 363 15.24 7.76 16.10
C GLU A 363 15.07 6.58 15.15
N LYS A 364 15.73 6.63 13.99
CA LYS A 364 15.59 5.65 12.91
C LYS A 364 16.92 5.00 12.57
N GLU A 365 16.89 3.71 12.28
CA GLU A 365 18.00 2.98 11.68
C GLU A 365 17.48 2.14 10.52
N PHE A 366 18.13 2.21 9.37
CA PHE A 366 17.79 1.41 8.20
C PHE A 366 19.02 1.13 7.34
N GLU A 367 18.95 0.09 6.52
CA GLU A 367 20.03 -0.26 5.61
C GLU A 367 19.54 -0.82 4.27
N PHE A 368 20.30 -0.48 3.23
CA PHE A 368 20.11 -0.95 1.85
C PHE A 368 21.40 -1.57 1.32
N ILE A 369 21.27 -2.62 0.53
CA ILE A 369 22.36 -3.24 -0.22
C ILE A 369 22.14 -2.94 -1.70
N PHE A 370 23.20 -2.49 -2.36
CA PHE A 370 23.27 -2.24 -3.79
C PHE A 370 24.21 -3.24 -4.43
N GLU A 371 23.76 -3.88 -5.50
CA GLU A 371 24.50 -4.87 -6.26
C GLU A 371 24.52 -4.46 -7.74
N ASN A 372 25.67 -4.60 -8.39
CA ASN A 372 25.75 -4.42 -9.83
C ASN A 372 25.00 -5.54 -10.53
N ILE A 373 24.37 -5.21 -11.65
CA ILE A 373 23.78 -6.16 -12.58
C ILE A 373 24.61 -6.08 -13.86
N ASP A 374 25.39 -7.11 -14.11
CA ASP A 374 26.15 -7.30 -15.34
C ASP A 374 25.68 -8.63 -15.98
N ILE A 375 25.56 -8.67 -17.32
CA ILE A 375 25.18 -9.89 -18.07
C ILE A 375 26.36 -10.83 -18.25
#